data_AF-A0AAU9Z7D9-F1
#
_entry.id   AF-A0AAU9Z7D9-F1
#
_cell.length_a   1.000
_cell.length_b   1.000
_cell.length_c   1.000
_cell.angle_alpha   90.00
_cell.angle_beta   90.00
_cell.angle_gamma   90.00
#
_symmetry.space_group_name_H-M   'P 1'
#
loop_
_entity.id
_entity.type
_entity.pdbx_description
1 polymer ?
#
loop_
_entity_poly.entity_id
_entity_poly.type
_entity_poly.pdbx_seq_one_letter_code
_entity_poly.pdbx_strand_id
1 'polypeptide(L)'
;MVLLESEQFLTELTRLFQKCRSSGSVYITLKKYDGRTKPTPRKSSVESVEPAENKCLLRATDGKRKISTVVSWRLCLFCFVFF
;
A
#
# COMPACT_ATOMS: atom_id res chain seq x y z
N MET A 1 11.47 3.05 -3.00
CA MET A 1 10.02 2.87 -2.77
C MET A 1 9.67 3.78 -1.61
N VAL A 2 8.73 4.70 -1.80
CA VAL A 2 8.43 5.74 -0.81
C VAL A 2 7.14 5.39 -0.07
N LEU A 3 7.16 5.43 1.26
CA LEU A 3 5.97 5.31 2.09
C LEU A 3 5.37 6.71 2.27
N LEU A 4 4.16 6.91 1.78
CA LEU A 4 3.44 8.18 1.80
C LEU A 4 2.21 8.07 2.69
N GLU A 5 1.78 9.22 3.20
CA GLU A 5 0.48 9.40 3.84
C GLU A 5 -0.64 9.27 2.80
N SER A 6 -1.85 8.93 3.25
CA SER A 6 -3.00 8.59 2.40
C SER A 6 -3.31 9.65 1.34
N GLU A 7 -3.38 10.93 1.72
CA GLU A 7 -3.73 12.02 0.79
C GLU A 7 -2.65 12.25 -0.28
N GLN A 8 -1.38 12.20 0.13
CA GLN A 8 -0.25 12.30 -0.79
C GLN A 8 -0.19 11.10 -1.74
N PHE A 9 -0.51 9.90 -1.24
CA PHE A 9 -0.59 8.70 -2.07
C PHE A 9 -1.66 8.83 -3.16
N LEU A 10 -2.87 9.31 -2.83
CA LEU A 10 -3.94 9.53 -3.81
C LEU A 10 -3.55 10.55 -4.87
N THR A 11 -2.87 11.62 -4.46
CA THR A 11 -2.35 12.65 -5.38
C THR A 11 -1.33 12.06 -6.35
N GLU A 12 -0.35 11.31 -5.86
CA GLU A 12 0.67 10.68 -6.71
C GLU A 12 0.10 9.53 -7.56
N LEU A 13 -0.89 8.80 -7.05
CA LEU A 13 -1.60 7.77 -7.81
C LEU A 13 -2.34 8.37 -9.01
N THR A 14 -3.05 9.49 -8.79
CA THR A 14 -3.71 10.24 -9.87
C THR A 14 -2.70 10.67 -10.93
N ARG A 15 -1.53 11.19 -10.51
CA ARG A 15 -0.44 11.57 -11.42
C ARG A 15 0.09 10.38 -12.22
N LEU A 16 0.22 9.20 -11.61
CA LEU A 16 0.63 7.97 -12.31
C LEU A 16 -0.38 7.60 -13.41
N PHE A 17 -1.67 7.61 -13.11
CA PHE A 17 -2.71 7.31 -14.10
C PHE A 17 -2.75 8.33 -15.24
N GLN A 18 -2.63 9.63 -14.94
CA GLN A 18 -2.57 10.68 -15.96
C GLN A 18 -1.36 10.50 -16.89
N LYS A 19 -0.20 10.18 -16.32
CA LYS A 19 1.04 9.99 -17.07
C LYS A 19 1.04 8.73 -17.96
N CYS A 20 0.42 7.66 -17.49
CA CYS A 20 0.30 6.41 -18.25
C CYS A 20 -0.93 6.34 -19.16
N ARG A 21 -1.69 7.44 -19.31
CA ARG A 21 -2.94 7.46 -20.08
C ARG A 21 -2.75 7.21 -21.58
N SER A 22 -1.67 7.71 -22.16
CA SER A 22 -1.36 7.51 -23.58
C SER A 22 -0.55 6.25 -23.84
N SER A 23 0.35 5.89 -22.93
CA SER A 23 1.17 4.68 -23.02
C SER A 23 1.71 4.28 -21.65
N GLY A 24 1.66 2.98 -21.35
CA GLY A 24 2.19 2.39 -20.12
C GLY A 24 1.15 1.56 -19.36
N SER A 25 1.59 0.98 -18.25
CA SER A 25 0.72 0.21 -17.36
C SER A 25 1.00 0.60 -15.93
N VAL A 26 -0.06 0.78 -15.15
CA VAL A 26 0.03 1.06 -13.72
C VAL A 26 -0.27 -0.25 -12.99
N TYR A 27 0.69 -0.72 -12.20
CA TYR A 27 0.51 -1.90 -11.35
C TYR A 27 0.16 -1.46 -9.95
N ILE A 28 -0.98 -1.93 -9.45
CA ILE A 28 -1.42 -1.73 -8.08
C ILE A 28 -1.42 -3.08 -7.37
N THR A 29 -0.86 -3.12 -6.17
CA THR A 29 -0.85 -4.33 -5.32
C THR A 29 -1.38 -3.98 -3.95
N LEU A 30 -2.35 -4.76 -3.48
CA LEU A 30 -2.89 -4.70 -2.14
C LEU A 30 -2.43 -5.94 -1.37
N LYS A 31 -1.80 -5.73 -0.20
CA LYS A 31 -1.39 -6.83 0.68
C LYS A 31 -1.82 -6.54 2.11
N LYS A 32 -2.31 -7.56 2.82
CA LYS A 32 -2.53 -7.47 4.27
C LYS A 32 -1.22 -7.08 4.97
N TYR A 33 -1.28 -6.12 5.88
CA TYR A 33 -0.11 -5.60 6.59
C TYR A 33 -0.25 -5.83 8.09
N ASP A 34 0.60 -6.69 8.64
CA ASP A 34 0.56 -7.09 10.04
C ASP A 34 1.41 -6.16 10.95
N GLY A 35 1.71 -4.92 10.51
CA GLY A 35 2.50 -3.95 11.31
C GLY A 35 4.00 -4.23 11.39
N ARG A 36 4.49 -5.28 10.71
CA ARG A 36 5.89 -5.71 10.81
C ARG A 36 6.80 -4.85 9.93
N THR A 37 7.86 -4.31 10.51
CA THR A 37 8.90 -3.52 9.83
C THR A 37 10.23 -4.27 9.68
N LYS A 38 10.41 -5.38 10.40
CA LYS A 38 11.61 -6.23 10.38
C LYS A 38 11.26 -7.67 9.99
N PRO A 39 12.16 -8.38 9.27
CA PRO A 39 11.97 -9.79 8.97
C PRO A 39 11.94 -10.61 10.26
N THR A 40 11.04 -11.59 10.32
CA THR A 40 10.92 -12.48 11.48
C THR A 40 12.15 -13.40 11.55
N PRO A 41 12.93 -13.36 12.65
CA PRO A 41 14.05 -14.28 12.82
C PRO A 41 13.55 -15.74 12.86
N ARG A 42 14.36 -16.67 12.33
CA ARG A 42 13.95 -18.07 12.18
C ARG A 42 14.03 -18.79 13.55
N LYS A 43 12.85 -18.95 14.18
CA LYS A 43 12.45 -19.84 15.30
C LYS A 43 12.38 -19.26 16.73
N SER A 44 11.30 -19.72 17.39
CA SER A 44 10.98 -19.80 18.82
C SER A 44 10.68 -18.53 19.61
N SER A 45 9.61 -17.82 19.24
CA SER A 45 8.58 -17.44 20.21
C SER A 45 7.34 -17.02 19.44
N VAL A 46 6.21 -17.66 19.73
CA VAL A 46 4.90 -17.12 19.37
C VAL A 46 4.65 -15.99 20.36
N GLU A 47 5.27 -14.84 20.12
CA GLU A 47 4.76 -13.62 20.73
C GLU A 47 3.42 -13.35 20.06
N SER A 48 2.38 -13.43 20.89
CA SER A 48 1.01 -13.08 20.60
C SER A 48 0.98 -11.79 19.79
N VAL A 49 0.78 -11.95 18.48
CA VAL A 49 0.45 -10.84 17.60
C VAL A 49 -0.96 -10.46 18.01
N GLU A 50 -1.06 -9.52 18.96
CA GLU A 50 -2.28 -8.74 19.19
C GLU A 50 -2.90 -8.46 17.82
N PRO A 51 -4.20 -8.72 17.61
CA PRO A 51 -4.82 -8.68 16.29
C PRO A 51 -4.62 -7.28 15.70
N ALA A 52 -3.52 -7.14 14.95
CA ALA A 52 -3.05 -5.87 14.47
C ALA A 52 -4.18 -5.34 13.62
N GLU A 53 -4.75 -4.22 14.08
CA GLU A 53 -5.79 -3.44 13.43
C GLU A 53 -5.77 -3.71 11.93
N ASN A 54 -6.84 -4.26 11.36
CA ASN A 54 -6.89 -4.72 9.96
C ASN A 54 -6.32 -3.65 9.02
N LYS A 55 -5.02 -3.72 8.75
CA LYS A 55 -4.24 -2.76 7.97
C LYS A 55 -3.84 -3.44 6.68
N CYS A 56 -3.76 -2.65 5.63
CA CYS A 56 -3.34 -3.09 4.32
C CYS A 56 -2.30 -2.13 3.76
N LEU A 57 -1.35 -2.71 3.05
CA LEU A 57 -0.29 -2.00 2.35
C LEU A 57 -0.69 -1.93 0.87
N LEU A 58 -0.99 -0.73 0.39
CA LEU A 58 -1.13 -0.43 -1.02
C LEU A 58 0.24 -0.08 -1.61
N ARG A 59 0.48 -0.56 -2.83
CA ARG A 59 1.67 -0.25 -3.62
C ARG A 59 1.23 0.07 -5.04
N ALA A 60 1.73 1.15 -5.62
CA ALA A 60 1.47 1.52 -7.01
C ALA A 60 2.77 1.84 -7.75
N THR A 61 2.85 1.45 -9.02
CA THR A 61 4.04 1.67 -9.86
C THR A 61 3.72 1.74 -11.35
N ASP A 62 4.32 2.70 -12.07
CA ASP A 62 4.34 2.77 -13.56
C ASP A 62 5.53 2.01 -14.16
N GLY A 63 6.24 1.24 -13.34
CA GLY A 63 7.50 0.56 -13.67
C GLY A 63 8.75 1.42 -13.42
N LYS A 64 8.58 2.74 -13.29
CA LYS A 64 9.67 3.70 -13.03
C LYS A 64 9.60 4.22 -11.59
N ARG A 65 8.48 4.82 -11.20
CA ARG A 65 8.19 5.33 -9.86
C ARG A 65 7.40 4.31 -9.06
N LYS A 66 7.77 4.14 -7.78
CA LYS A 66 7.13 3.21 -6.83
C LYS A 66 6.69 3.97 -5.58
N ILE A 67 5.37 4.08 -5.39
CA ILE A 67 4.74 4.68 -4.20
C ILE A 67 4.02 3.60 -3.38
N SER A 68 3.89 3.83 -2.08
CA SER A 68 3.18 2.93 -1.17
C SER A 68 2.55 3.69 -0.02
N THR A 69 1.46 3.15 0.53
CA THR A 69 0.81 3.67 1.72
C THR A 69 0.25 2.54 2.56
N VAL A 70 0.15 2.74 3.88
CA VAL A 70 -0.51 1.82 4.81
C VAL A 70 -1.82 2.45 5.21
N VAL A 71 -2.93 1.78 4.90
CA VAL A 71 -4.27 2.23 5.27
C VAL A 71 -4.97 1.17 6.11
N SER A 72 -5.96 1.57 6.89
CA SER A 72 -6.85 0.64 7.57
C SER A 72 -7.89 0.11 6.58
N TRP A 73 -8.40 -1.10 6.83
CA TRP A 73 -9.42 -1.75 6.01
C TRP A 73 -10.66 -0.87 5.81
N ARG A 74 -11.02 -0.10 6.84
CA ARG A 74 -12.13 0.86 6.81
C ARG A 74 -11.93 1.95 5.76
N LEU A 75 -10.72 2.51 5.67
CA LEU A 75 -10.38 3.52 4.66
C LEU A 75 -10.12 2.90 3.27
N CYS A 76 -9.62 1.67 3.23
CA CYS A 76 -9.25 0.97 1.99
C CYS A 76 -10.46 0.76 1.05
N LEU A 77 -11.61 0.38 1.62
CA LEU A 77 -12.86 0.24 0.86
C LEU A 77 -13.31 1.57 0.27
N PHE A 78 -13.11 2.67 1.00
CA PHE A 78 -13.49 4.00 0.52
C PHE A 78 -12.61 4.46 -0.66
N CYS A 79 -11.30 4.23 -0.59
CA CYS A 79 -10.38 4.62 -1.67
C CYS A 79 -10.61 3.87 -2.99
N PHE A 80 -11.01 2.59 -2.95
CA PHE A 80 -11.25 1.79 -4.17
C PHE A 80 -12.65 1.99 -4.77
N VAL A 81 -13.62 2.46 -3.99
CA VAL A 81 -14.99 2.70 -4.50
C VAL A 81 -15.10 4.09 -5.13
N PHE A 82 -14.26 5.04 -4.74
CA PHE A 82 -14.33 6.43 -5.19
C PHE A 82 -13.36 6.80 -6.33
N PHE A 83 -12.49 5.87 -6.77
CA PHE A 83 -11.50 6.07 -7.83
C PHE A 83 -11.61 4.98 -8.90
#